data_AF-A0A8J9RKW8-F1
#
_entry.id   AF-A0A8J9RKW8-F1
#
_cell.length_a   1.000
_cell.length_b   1.000
_cell.length_c   1.000
_cell.angle_alpha   90.00
_cell.angle_beta   90.00
_cell.angle_gamma   90.00
#
_symmetry.space_group_name_H-M   'P 1'
#
loop_
_entity.id
_entity.type
_entity.pdbx_description
1 polymer ?
#
loop_
_entity_poly.entity_id
_entity_poly.type
_entity_poly.pdbx_seq_one_letter_code
_entity_poly.pdbx_strand_id
1 'polypeptide(L)'
;MKIEDSIPPIVLPDINAVNTVDEISLEWAQDVGRRLEKTSWGTVQALQSVLPSSTAVQLLEAAYTALKLEPSVLDVNPAAPAATVTVVGDTHGQLHDVLHMLDVAGYPSSSAYYIFNGDFVDRGAWGLEVLVFLAALKVALPDRVILLRGNHESSTCTQLYGFRTEVFRKYGQEGQKVYRMCKQLFSVLPLAAVVSGATLVLHGGLFRQPPSRPARPAGPPSLPKKRKRNAPNRLRPGPPTLGNMEDLRLASKGGIDPNGTGASMLATDVLWSDPVAEPGLRTNDSRGVGLIFGPEITQEFLVENGLRLILRSHEGPDARWGREDLPGMKEGFSIDHVTPAGCLMTVFSAPDYPQFQADGQERYHNLGAVAVLTGPSWDSPSFVQYEAVHPRPQVEATYEYNDVPGSDEEMELGAVGSDVSIASEGEMGGSEISNGMSEGEGSPDPPSSAGEFVPGEVLHSKAARATQQAMAATAEAVAKLHLQNGSAAGHSEGRKDGKPGPSSCDADSAAQEAQEDAVCGQIGQLLNPADSGYLADTEGQNFVLQPAEGTVENSNVASVKHVRTRGPATRNSNVAL
;
A
#
# COMPACT_ATOMS: atom_id res chain seq x y z
N MET A 1 -6.61 -30.99 14.21
CA MET A 1 -7.54 -31.58 13.21
C MET A 1 -6.70 -32.20 12.12
N LYS A 2 -6.86 -33.48 11.80
CA LYS A 2 -6.26 -34.02 10.57
C LYS A 2 -6.98 -33.37 9.40
N ILE A 3 -6.27 -32.62 8.56
CA ILE A 3 -6.82 -32.10 7.30
C ILE A 3 -6.90 -33.32 6.36
N GLU A 4 -7.95 -34.14 6.53
CA GLU A 4 -8.15 -35.41 5.82
C GLU A 4 -8.89 -35.23 4.47
N ASP A 5 -9.23 -34.00 4.08
CA ASP A 5 -9.74 -33.68 2.74
C ASP A 5 -8.70 -32.87 1.96
N SER A 6 -8.17 -33.44 0.86
CA SER A 6 -7.26 -32.75 -0.04
C SER A 6 -7.92 -31.49 -0.60
N ILE A 7 -7.42 -30.31 -0.21
CA ILE A 7 -7.87 -29.03 -0.77
C ILE A 7 -7.46 -29.01 -2.25
N PRO A 8 -8.36 -28.75 -3.20
CA PRO A 8 -7.99 -28.70 -4.61
C PRO A 8 -6.96 -27.58 -4.87
N PRO A 9 -6.13 -27.71 -5.92
CA PRO A 9 -5.29 -26.62 -6.38
C PRO A 9 -6.13 -25.41 -6.78
N ILE A 10 -5.57 -24.21 -6.59
CA ILE A 10 -6.07 -22.98 -7.19
C ILE A 10 -5.96 -23.14 -8.69
N VAL A 11 -7.11 -23.08 -9.35
CA VAL A 11 -7.20 -23.07 -10.81
C VAL A 11 -7.35 -21.61 -11.23
N LEU A 12 -6.41 -21.14 -12.04
CA LEU A 12 -6.53 -19.81 -12.63
C LEU A 12 -7.59 -19.89 -13.74
N PRO A 13 -8.55 -18.95 -13.77
CA PRO A 13 -9.37 -18.74 -14.97
C PRO A 13 -8.46 -18.40 -16.15
N ASP A 14 -8.96 -18.52 -17.39
CA ASP A 14 -8.14 -18.26 -18.58
C ASP A 14 -7.82 -16.75 -18.70
N ILE A 15 -6.77 -16.35 -17.98
CA ILE A 15 -6.21 -15.01 -17.93
C ILE A 15 -5.61 -14.56 -19.27
N ASN A 16 -5.39 -15.49 -20.22
CA ASN A 16 -4.86 -15.21 -21.56
C ASN A 16 -5.94 -15.17 -22.64
N ALA A 17 -7.20 -15.52 -22.34
CA ALA A 17 -8.33 -15.24 -23.22
C ALA A 17 -8.64 -13.73 -23.12
N VAL A 18 -7.90 -12.93 -23.89
CA VAL A 18 -7.83 -11.44 -23.88
C VAL A 18 -9.17 -10.71 -24.18
N ASN A 19 -10.35 -11.32 -24.01
CA ASN A 19 -11.64 -10.65 -24.25
C ASN A 19 -12.76 -11.01 -23.26
N THR A 20 -12.50 -11.69 -22.15
CA THR A 20 -13.54 -11.94 -21.13
C THR A 20 -13.04 -11.55 -19.74
N VAL A 21 -13.08 -10.25 -19.46
CA VAL A 21 -13.03 -9.69 -18.10
C VAL A 21 -14.22 -10.20 -17.25
N ASP A 22 -15.19 -10.89 -17.87
CA ASP A 22 -16.40 -11.43 -17.25
C ASP A 22 -16.22 -12.78 -16.50
N GLU A 23 -15.04 -13.43 -16.54
CA GLU A 23 -14.85 -14.76 -15.90
C GLU A 23 -14.15 -14.75 -14.52
N ILE A 24 -13.47 -13.66 -14.14
CA ILE A 24 -12.76 -13.60 -12.84
C ILE A 24 -13.63 -12.89 -11.81
N SER A 25 -14.34 -13.66 -11.00
CA SER A 25 -15.28 -13.11 -10.01
C SER A 25 -14.60 -12.81 -8.66
N LEU A 26 -15.24 -11.93 -7.88
CA LEU A 26 -14.90 -11.72 -6.47
C LEU A 26 -14.98 -13.05 -5.68
N GLU A 27 -15.95 -13.90 -5.99
CA GLU A 27 -16.13 -15.20 -5.34
C GLU A 27 -14.91 -16.12 -5.56
N TRP A 28 -14.29 -16.05 -6.74
CA TRP A 28 -13.05 -16.76 -7.01
C TRP A 28 -11.89 -16.22 -6.16
N ALA A 29 -11.73 -14.89 -6.06
CA ALA A 29 -10.70 -14.31 -5.21
C ALA A 29 -10.91 -14.65 -3.72
N GLN A 30 -12.15 -14.66 -3.25
CA GLN A 30 -12.52 -15.12 -1.91
C GLN A 30 -12.21 -16.61 -1.70
N ASP A 31 -12.40 -17.45 -2.71
CA ASP A 31 -12.00 -18.87 -2.67
C ASP A 31 -10.47 -19.02 -2.57
N VAL A 32 -9.70 -18.21 -3.29
CA VAL A 32 -8.23 -18.15 -3.12
C VAL A 32 -7.87 -17.83 -1.66
N GLY A 33 -8.45 -16.77 -1.08
CA GLY A 33 -8.21 -16.38 0.31
C GLY A 33 -8.50 -17.51 1.30
N ARG A 34 -9.67 -18.14 1.21
CA ARG A 34 -10.07 -19.28 2.08
C ARG A 34 -9.13 -20.48 1.95
N ARG A 35 -8.63 -20.76 0.75
CA ARG A 35 -7.68 -21.86 0.55
C ARG A 35 -6.32 -21.57 1.18
N LEU A 36 -5.81 -20.35 1.01
CA LEU A 36 -4.55 -19.91 1.62
C LEU A 36 -4.65 -19.89 3.15
N GLU A 37 -5.78 -19.42 3.69
CA GLU A 37 -6.07 -19.50 5.11
C GLU A 37 -6.01 -20.96 5.59
N LYS A 38 -6.73 -21.87 4.92
CA LYS A 38 -6.78 -23.28 5.33
C LYS A 38 -5.39 -23.95 5.27
N THR A 39 -4.56 -23.64 4.27
CA THR A 39 -3.21 -24.21 4.15
C THR A 39 -2.21 -23.60 5.11
N SER A 40 -2.43 -22.37 5.60
CA SER A 40 -1.58 -21.72 6.61
C SER A 40 -1.53 -22.48 7.95
N TRP A 41 -2.55 -23.29 8.25
CA TRP A 41 -2.62 -24.20 9.40
C TRP A 41 -1.95 -25.57 9.15
N GLY A 42 -1.49 -25.80 7.92
CA GLY A 42 -0.89 -27.05 7.47
C GLY A 42 0.63 -26.96 7.34
N THR A 43 1.17 -27.82 6.48
CA THR A 43 2.60 -27.81 6.16
C THR A 43 2.86 -27.01 4.90
N VAL A 44 4.14 -26.72 4.63
CA VAL A 44 4.57 -26.14 3.34
C VAL A 44 4.08 -26.99 2.16
N GLN A 45 4.02 -28.32 2.28
CA GLN A 45 3.49 -29.18 1.22
C GLN A 45 1.98 -28.99 0.99
N ALA A 46 1.23 -28.64 2.04
CA ALA A 46 -0.19 -28.30 1.89
C ALA A 46 -0.36 -26.98 1.13
N LEU A 47 0.49 -25.98 1.38
CA LEU A 47 0.52 -24.77 0.56
C LEU A 47 0.88 -25.10 -0.89
N GLN A 48 1.94 -25.87 -1.13
CA GLN A 48 2.40 -26.20 -2.49
C GLN A 48 1.39 -27.01 -3.31
N SER A 49 0.55 -27.82 -2.67
CA SER A 49 -0.50 -28.58 -3.37
C SER A 49 -1.66 -27.68 -3.81
N VAL A 50 -1.94 -26.62 -3.05
CA VAL A 50 -3.00 -25.65 -3.33
C VAL A 50 -2.51 -24.51 -4.23
N LEU A 51 -1.31 -24.03 -3.98
CA LEU A 51 -0.64 -22.97 -4.70
C LEU A 51 0.71 -23.51 -5.22
N PRO A 52 0.73 -24.26 -6.33
CA PRO A 52 1.98 -24.60 -7.00
C PRO A 52 2.75 -23.34 -7.40
N SER A 53 4.07 -23.43 -7.44
CA SER A 53 4.94 -22.28 -7.78
C SER A 53 4.63 -21.68 -9.16
N SER A 54 4.19 -22.50 -10.11
CA SER A 54 3.72 -22.04 -11.43
C SER A 54 2.44 -21.22 -11.33
N THR A 55 1.48 -21.64 -10.50
CA THR A 55 0.21 -20.93 -10.26
C THR A 55 0.47 -19.60 -9.58
N ALA A 56 1.35 -19.57 -8.57
CA ALA A 56 1.77 -18.33 -7.92
C ALA A 56 2.37 -17.34 -8.93
N VAL A 57 3.31 -17.80 -9.77
CA VAL A 57 3.94 -16.95 -10.79
C VAL A 57 2.91 -16.42 -11.80
N GLN A 58 2.04 -17.28 -12.33
CA GLN A 58 1.03 -16.88 -13.32
C GLN A 58 0.04 -15.84 -12.77
N LEU A 59 -0.40 -15.99 -11.52
CA LEU A 59 -1.29 -15.02 -10.89
C LEU A 59 -0.59 -13.68 -10.63
N LEU A 60 0.65 -13.71 -10.13
CA LEU A 60 1.45 -12.50 -9.95
C LEU A 60 1.76 -11.81 -11.29
N GLU A 61 1.95 -12.56 -12.37
CA GLU A 61 2.16 -12.04 -13.72
C GLU A 61 0.89 -11.38 -14.30
N ALA A 62 -0.29 -11.95 -14.04
CA ALA A 62 -1.57 -11.34 -14.39
C ALA A 62 -1.77 -10.00 -13.67
N ALA A 63 -1.51 -9.95 -12.37
CA ALA A 63 -1.57 -8.70 -11.59
C ALA A 63 -0.51 -7.69 -12.07
N TYR A 64 0.71 -8.14 -12.37
CA TYR A 64 1.76 -7.30 -12.95
C TYR A 64 1.31 -6.64 -14.25
N THR A 65 0.64 -7.39 -15.13
CA THR A 65 0.14 -6.88 -16.41
C THR A 65 -0.89 -5.77 -16.21
N ALA A 66 -1.79 -5.91 -15.24
CA ALA A 66 -2.76 -4.87 -14.87
C ALA A 66 -2.06 -3.62 -14.30
N LEU A 67 -1.20 -3.78 -13.29
CA LEU A 67 -0.54 -2.69 -12.56
C LEU A 67 0.48 -1.91 -13.41
N LYS A 68 1.12 -2.59 -14.38
CA LYS A 68 2.10 -1.96 -15.28
C LYS A 68 1.49 -0.85 -16.12
N LEU A 69 0.20 -0.93 -16.44
CA LEU A 69 -0.51 0.07 -17.23
C LEU A 69 -0.96 1.26 -16.39
N GLU A 70 -1.00 1.12 -15.07
CA GLU A 70 -1.43 2.20 -14.17
C GLU A 70 -0.37 3.29 -14.05
N PRO A 71 -0.77 4.56 -13.93
CA PRO A 71 0.16 5.66 -13.66
C PRO A 71 0.78 5.55 -12.26
N SER A 72 1.76 6.41 -11.96
CA SER A 72 2.33 6.52 -10.61
C SER A 72 1.33 7.08 -9.58
N VAL A 73 0.36 7.87 -10.04
CA VAL A 73 -0.74 8.41 -9.23
C VAL A 73 -2.06 8.08 -9.89
N LEU A 74 -2.93 7.35 -9.19
CA LEU A 74 -4.29 7.07 -9.67
C LEU A 74 -5.26 8.16 -9.23
N ASP A 75 -6.23 8.48 -10.08
CA ASP A 75 -7.38 9.32 -9.73
C ASP A 75 -8.59 8.41 -9.48
N VAL A 76 -8.97 8.26 -8.22
CA VAL A 76 -10.10 7.43 -7.77
C VAL A 76 -11.32 8.34 -7.61
N ASN A 77 -12.25 8.26 -8.55
CA ASN A 77 -13.46 9.10 -8.58
C ASN A 77 -14.71 8.21 -8.52
N PRO A 78 -15.16 7.80 -7.32
CA PRO A 78 -16.33 6.95 -7.18
C PRO A 78 -17.59 7.68 -7.70
N ALA A 79 -18.23 7.08 -8.70
CA ALA A 79 -19.41 7.69 -9.35
C ALA A 79 -20.75 7.16 -8.82
N ALA A 80 -20.75 6.02 -8.12
CA ALA A 80 -21.99 5.40 -7.65
C ALA A 80 -22.57 6.16 -6.44
N PRO A 81 -23.91 6.28 -6.35
CA PRO A 81 -24.56 6.76 -5.13
C PRO A 81 -24.14 5.88 -3.93
N ALA A 82 -23.79 6.50 -2.80
CA ALA A 82 -23.29 5.81 -1.61
C ALA A 82 -22.01 4.97 -1.84
N ALA A 83 -21.20 5.32 -2.84
CA ALA A 83 -19.90 4.69 -2.99
C ALA A 83 -19.00 4.96 -1.77
N THR A 84 -18.15 4.00 -1.46
CA THR A 84 -17.14 4.10 -0.40
C THR A 84 -15.75 3.84 -0.95
N VAL A 85 -14.74 4.44 -0.32
CA VAL A 85 -13.33 4.11 -0.55
C VAL A 85 -12.73 3.74 0.78
N THR A 86 -12.39 2.46 0.95
CA THR A 86 -11.72 1.94 2.14
C THR A 86 -10.22 1.95 1.90
N VAL A 87 -9.48 2.69 2.73
CA VAL A 87 -8.01 2.71 2.74
C VAL A 87 -7.53 1.76 3.84
N VAL A 88 -6.76 0.77 3.44
CA VAL A 88 -6.12 -0.24 4.29
C VAL A 88 -4.65 0.14 4.40
N GLY A 89 -4.13 0.25 5.63
CA GLY A 89 -2.72 0.47 5.88
C GLY A 89 -1.90 -0.82 5.81
N ASP A 90 -0.78 -0.83 6.53
CA ASP A 90 0.18 -1.92 6.51
C ASP A 90 -0.47 -3.21 7.00
N THR A 91 -0.08 -4.34 6.40
CA THR A 91 -0.62 -5.67 6.74
C THR A 91 0.46 -6.67 7.12
N HIS A 92 1.70 -6.45 6.66
CA HIS A 92 2.91 -7.14 7.11
C HIS A 92 2.75 -8.65 7.25
N GLY A 93 2.27 -9.31 6.19
CA GLY A 93 2.15 -10.76 6.14
C GLY A 93 1.20 -11.39 7.16
N GLN A 94 0.26 -10.63 7.72
CA GLN A 94 -0.76 -11.14 8.64
C GLN A 94 -2.04 -11.57 7.89
N LEU A 95 -1.96 -12.65 7.11
CA LEU A 95 -3.06 -13.14 6.25
C LEU A 95 -4.41 -13.24 6.98
N HIS A 96 -4.42 -13.86 8.17
CA HIS A 96 -5.64 -14.09 8.93
C HIS A 96 -6.33 -12.79 9.32
N ASP A 97 -5.53 -11.79 9.69
CA ASP A 97 -6.03 -10.47 10.07
C ASP A 97 -6.55 -9.71 8.84
N VAL A 98 -5.94 -9.88 7.66
CA VAL A 98 -6.45 -9.31 6.40
C VAL A 98 -7.82 -9.91 6.03
N LEU A 99 -7.98 -11.23 6.18
CA LEU A 99 -9.26 -11.89 5.91
C LEU A 99 -10.32 -11.45 6.92
N HIS A 100 -9.99 -11.40 8.20
CA HIS A 100 -10.89 -10.90 9.24
C HIS A 100 -11.26 -9.43 9.03
N MET A 101 -10.32 -8.59 8.62
CA MET A 101 -10.58 -7.19 8.27
C MET A 101 -11.64 -7.09 7.17
N LEU A 102 -11.59 -7.93 6.14
CA LEU A 102 -12.60 -7.94 5.08
C LEU A 102 -13.97 -8.47 5.56
N ASP A 103 -13.99 -9.36 6.55
CA ASP A 103 -15.25 -9.78 7.19
C ASP A 103 -15.90 -8.63 8.00
N VAL A 104 -15.08 -7.78 8.62
CA VAL A 104 -15.54 -6.64 9.44
C VAL A 104 -15.88 -5.41 8.59
N ALA A 105 -14.99 -5.02 7.68
CA ALA A 105 -15.14 -3.82 6.84
C ALA A 105 -15.96 -4.07 5.56
N GLY A 106 -16.18 -5.34 5.21
CA GLY A 106 -16.79 -5.75 3.95
C GLY A 106 -15.75 -6.03 2.86
N TYR A 107 -16.21 -6.62 1.76
CA TYR A 107 -15.38 -6.88 0.57
C TYR A 107 -15.54 -5.76 -0.48
N PRO A 108 -14.54 -5.55 -1.36
CA PRO A 108 -14.68 -4.69 -2.51
C PRO A 108 -15.89 -5.10 -3.37
N SER A 109 -16.55 -4.13 -3.98
CA SER A 109 -17.74 -4.36 -4.81
C SER A 109 -17.87 -3.31 -5.90
N SER A 110 -18.97 -3.32 -6.65
CA SER A 110 -19.22 -2.29 -7.67
C SER A 110 -19.28 -0.86 -7.10
N SER A 111 -19.67 -0.71 -5.82
CA SER A 111 -19.74 0.56 -5.09
C SER A 111 -18.70 0.72 -3.97
N ALA A 112 -17.95 -0.31 -3.63
CA ALA A 112 -16.93 -0.26 -2.58
C ALA A 112 -15.53 -0.44 -3.17
N TYR A 113 -14.74 0.64 -3.13
CA TYR A 113 -13.36 0.68 -3.58
C TYR A 113 -12.41 0.38 -2.41
N TYR A 114 -11.29 -0.26 -2.69
CA TYR A 114 -10.24 -0.55 -1.73
C TYR A 114 -8.90 -0.01 -2.23
N ILE A 115 -8.19 0.70 -1.36
CA ILE A 115 -6.81 1.13 -1.56
C ILE A 115 -5.97 0.44 -0.48
N PHE A 116 -5.15 -0.54 -0.87
CA PHE A 116 -4.17 -1.15 0.03
C PHE A 116 -2.86 -0.35 -0.07
N ASN A 117 -2.50 0.33 1.02
CA ASN A 117 -1.50 1.40 1.03
C ASN A 117 -0.09 0.88 1.39
N GLY A 118 0.38 -0.14 0.68
CA GLY A 118 1.72 -0.70 0.83
C GLY A 118 1.92 -1.64 2.02
N ASP A 119 3.13 -2.17 2.13
CA ASP A 119 3.62 -3.01 3.23
C ASP A 119 2.76 -4.25 3.45
N PHE A 120 2.67 -5.03 2.38
CA PHE A 120 1.93 -6.29 2.32
C PHE A 120 2.74 -7.45 2.91
N VAL A 121 4.06 -7.37 2.79
CA VAL A 121 5.02 -8.43 3.08
C VAL A 121 5.92 -8.07 4.26
N ASP A 122 6.84 -8.98 4.57
CA ASP A 122 7.79 -8.90 5.70
C ASP A 122 7.12 -8.89 7.08
N ARG A 123 7.94 -9.09 8.13
CA ARG A 123 7.57 -9.09 9.56
C ARG A 123 6.64 -10.25 9.97
N GLY A 124 5.53 -10.46 9.27
CA GLY A 124 4.69 -11.65 9.42
C GLY A 124 5.16 -12.84 8.57
N ALA A 125 4.59 -14.01 8.82
CA ALA A 125 4.99 -15.26 8.16
C ALA A 125 4.19 -15.61 6.89
N TRP A 126 3.16 -14.83 6.56
CA TRP A 126 2.28 -15.08 5.42
C TRP A 126 2.27 -13.93 4.41
N GLY A 127 3.42 -13.27 4.22
CA GLY A 127 3.58 -12.20 3.23
C GLY A 127 3.25 -12.66 1.82
N LEU A 128 3.63 -13.89 1.45
CA LEU A 128 3.35 -14.38 0.10
C LEU A 128 1.86 -14.65 -0.11
N GLU A 129 1.18 -15.19 0.88
CA GLU A 129 -0.26 -15.45 0.82
C GLU A 129 -1.04 -14.14 0.77
N VAL A 130 -0.65 -13.13 1.56
CA VAL A 130 -1.23 -11.78 1.46
C VAL A 130 -1.03 -11.23 0.04
N LEU A 131 0.20 -11.24 -0.48
CA LEU A 131 0.49 -10.71 -1.82
C LEU A 131 -0.29 -11.43 -2.93
N VAL A 132 -0.38 -12.76 -2.86
CA VAL A 132 -1.12 -13.58 -3.83
C VAL A 132 -2.63 -13.34 -3.72
N PHE A 133 -3.17 -13.19 -2.52
CA PHE A 133 -4.58 -12.88 -2.31
C PHE A 133 -4.93 -11.47 -2.83
N LEU A 134 -4.09 -10.46 -2.56
CA LEU A 134 -4.26 -9.11 -3.09
C LEU A 134 -4.14 -9.09 -4.63
N ALA A 135 -3.23 -9.90 -5.21
CA ALA A 135 -3.16 -10.09 -6.65
C ALA A 135 -4.46 -10.70 -7.22
N ALA A 136 -5.06 -11.69 -6.55
CA ALA A 136 -6.35 -12.25 -6.94
C ALA A 136 -7.47 -11.21 -6.90
N LEU A 137 -7.56 -10.41 -5.82
CA LEU A 137 -8.52 -9.30 -5.72
C LEU A 137 -8.31 -8.26 -6.82
N LYS A 138 -7.05 -7.89 -7.10
CA LYS A 138 -6.71 -6.94 -8.16
C LYS A 138 -7.12 -7.44 -9.54
N VAL A 139 -6.88 -8.70 -9.84
CA VAL A 139 -7.23 -9.30 -11.13
C VAL A 139 -8.75 -9.46 -11.27
N ALA A 140 -9.46 -9.79 -10.18
CA ALA A 140 -10.92 -9.92 -10.18
C ALA A 140 -11.64 -8.56 -10.30
N LEU A 141 -11.09 -7.51 -9.69
CA LEU A 141 -11.72 -6.19 -9.60
C LEU A 141 -10.71 -5.06 -9.88
N PRO A 142 -10.17 -4.96 -11.10
CA PRO A 142 -9.06 -4.07 -11.42
C PRO A 142 -9.36 -2.59 -11.19
N ASP A 143 -10.62 -2.17 -11.40
CA ASP A 143 -11.06 -0.78 -11.21
C ASP A 143 -11.56 -0.48 -9.78
N ARG A 144 -11.56 -1.46 -8.88
CA ARG A 144 -12.04 -1.31 -7.49
C ARG A 144 -10.98 -1.62 -6.45
N VAL A 145 -9.96 -2.39 -6.79
CA VAL A 145 -8.85 -2.72 -5.90
C VAL A 145 -7.59 -2.03 -6.41
N ILE A 146 -7.11 -1.06 -5.65
CA ILE A 146 -5.87 -0.32 -5.89
C ILE A 146 -4.82 -0.84 -4.92
N LEU A 147 -3.64 -1.18 -5.44
CA LEU A 147 -2.49 -1.62 -4.65
C LEU A 147 -1.41 -0.55 -4.78
N LEU A 148 -1.16 0.21 -3.72
CA LEU A 148 -0.07 1.17 -3.68
C LEU A 148 1.20 0.51 -3.14
N ARG A 149 2.35 1.07 -3.47
CA ARG A 149 3.64 0.57 -3.04
C ARG A 149 3.95 1.04 -1.62
N GLY A 150 4.46 0.16 -0.78
CA GLY A 150 5.12 0.48 0.50
C GLY A 150 6.64 0.34 0.41
N ASN A 151 7.35 0.70 1.48
CA ASN A 151 8.81 0.55 1.50
C ASN A 151 9.24 -0.92 1.52
N HIS A 152 8.42 -1.81 2.09
CA HIS A 152 8.68 -3.24 2.14
C HIS A 152 8.56 -3.95 0.80
N GLU A 153 7.89 -3.36 -0.20
CA GLU A 153 7.93 -3.84 -1.57
C GLU A 153 9.24 -3.45 -2.28
N SER A 154 10.38 -3.77 -1.67
CA SER A 154 11.74 -3.54 -2.16
C SER A 154 12.64 -4.76 -1.89
N SER A 155 13.67 -4.97 -2.71
CA SER A 155 14.64 -6.04 -2.50
C SER A 155 15.42 -5.84 -1.20
N THR A 156 15.69 -4.60 -0.79
CA THR A 156 16.42 -4.34 0.46
C THR A 156 15.61 -4.78 1.68
N CYS A 157 14.37 -4.30 1.82
CA CYS A 157 13.50 -4.70 2.94
C CYS A 157 13.25 -6.20 2.96
N THR A 158 12.86 -6.79 1.82
CA THR A 158 12.49 -8.21 1.77
C THR A 158 13.66 -9.17 2.04
N GLN A 159 14.91 -8.72 1.87
CA GLN A 159 16.10 -9.47 2.28
C GLN A 159 16.32 -9.43 3.79
N LEU A 160 16.03 -8.29 4.43
CA LEU A 160 16.29 -8.05 5.84
C LEU A 160 15.15 -8.55 6.74
N TYR A 161 13.90 -8.30 6.35
CA TYR A 161 12.71 -8.47 7.21
C TYR A 161 11.89 -9.73 6.91
N GLY A 162 12.48 -10.65 6.13
CA GLY A 162 12.08 -12.06 6.13
C GLY A 162 11.32 -12.56 4.91
N PHE A 163 10.75 -11.71 4.06
CA PHE A 163 9.94 -12.17 2.92
C PHE A 163 10.73 -13.00 1.90
N ARG A 164 11.97 -12.62 1.60
CA ARG A 164 12.82 -13.46 0.73
C ARG A 164 13.01 -14.84 1.34
N THR A 165 13.37 -14.92 2.61
CA THR A 165 13.56 -16.18 3.32
C THR A 165 12.26 -16.99 3.37
N GLU A 166 11.12 -16.33 3.58
CA GLU A 166 9.78 -16.93 3.55
C GLU A 166 9.51 -17.64 2.22
N VAL A 167 9.69 -16.95 1.09
CA VAL A 167 9.44 -17.51 -0.25
C VAL A 167 10.35 -18.71 -0.54
N PHE A 168 11.62 -18.63 -0.14
CA PHE A 168 12.58 -19.73 -0.32
C PHE A 168 12.25 -20.94 0.58
N ARG A 169 11.80 -20.72 1.82
CA ARG A 169 11.32 -21.82 2.68
C ARG A 169 10.06 -22.48 2.11
N LYS A 170 9.15 -21.71 1.51
CA LYS A 170 7.89 -22.21 0.95
C LYS A 170 8.06 -22.99 -0.36
N TYR A 171 9.07 -22.71 -1.17
CA TYR A 171 9.22 -23.35 -2.50
C TYR A 171 10.58 -23.98 -2.77
N GLY A 172 11.55 -23.91 -1.86
CA GLY A 172 12.89 -24.42 -2.08
C GLY A 172 13.54 -23.79 -3.32
N GLN A 173 14.04 -24.63 -4.23
CA GLN A 173 14.69 -24.18 -5.47
C GLN A 173 13.75 -23.35 -6.37
N GLU A 174 12.45 -23.67 -6.36
CA GLU A 174 11.43 -22.94 -7.10
C GLU A 174 11.10 -21.58 -6.46
N GLY A 175 11.62 -21.29 -5.26
CA GLY A 175 11.44 -19.99 -4.59
C GLY A 175 12.09 -18.85 -5.35
N GLN A 176 13.19 -19.10 -6.07
CA GLN A 176 13.89 -18.05 -6.81
C GLN A 176 13.01 -17.46 -7.91
N LYS A 177 12.27 -18.29 -8.66
CA LYS A 177 11.36 -17.82 -9.72
C LYS A 177 10.17 -17.06 -9.15
N VAL A 178 9.59 -17.52 -8.02
CA VAL A 178 8.47 -16.85 -7.35
C VAL A 178 8.91 -15.48 -6.83
N TYR A 179 10.05 -15.43 -6.12
CA TYR A 179 10.59 -14.18 -5.58
C TYR A 179 10.95 -13.18 -6.69
N ARG A 180 11.51 -13.65 -7.81
CA ARG A 180 11.79 -12.80 -8.98
C ARG A 180 10.51 -12.15 -9.51
N MET A 181 9.42 -12.92 -9.61
CA MET A 181 8.12 -12.39 -10.03
C MET A 181 7.56 -11.40 -9.02
N CYS A 182 7.66 -11.66 -7.71
CA CYS A 182 7.25 -10.71 -6.67
C CYS A 182 7.97 -9.36 -6.83
N LYS A 183 9.30 -9.37 -7.03
CA LYS A 183 10.06 -8.14 -7.26
C LYS A 183 9.68 -7.40 -8.54
N GLN A 184 9.32 -8.12 -9.60
CA GLN A 184 8.81 -7.50 -10.82
C GLN A 184 7.46 -6.82 -10.59
N LEU A 185 6.55 -7.48 -9.85
CA LEU A 185 5.28 -6.90 -9.41
C LEU A 185 5.49 -5.63 -8.58
N PHE A 186 6.37 -5.67 -7.59
CA PHE A 186 6.69 -4.52 -6.74
C PHE A 186 7.16 -3.31 -7.55
N SER A 187 7.97 -3.54 -8.60
CA SER A 187 8.52 -2.47 -9.42
C SER A 187 7.50 -1.67 -10.24
N VAL A 188 6.25 -2.16 -10.34
CA VAL A 188 5.17 -1.51 -11.09
C VAL A 188 4.01 -1.04 -10.21
N LEU A 189 4.09 -1.21 -8.90
CA LEU A 189 3.08 -0.69 -7.98
C LEU A 189 3.05 0.85 -8.02
N PRO A 190 1.87 1.48 -8.23
CA PRO A 190 1.68 2.92 -8.09
C PRO A 190 2.15 3.47 -6.74
N LEU A 191 2.50 4.75 -6.70
CA LEU A 191 3.02 5.41 -5.50
C LEU A 191 1.92 6.08 -4.67
N ALA A 192 0.84 6.52 -5.31
CA ALA A 192 -0.22 7.26 -4.63
C ALA A 192 -1.58 7.11 -5.34
N ALA A 193 -2.64 7.51 -4.64
CA ALA A 193 -3.97 7.69 -5.19
C ALA A 193 -4.59 9.00 -4.69
N VAL A 194 -5.35 9.68 -5.54
CA VAL A 194 -6.15 10.87 -5.20
C VAL A 194 -7.61 10.50 -5.25
N VAL A 195 -8.32 10.60 -4.13
CA VAL A 195 -9.74 10.29 -4.02
C VAL A 195 -10.56 11.57 -4.20
N SER A 196 -11.36 11.61 -5.27
CA SER A 196 -12.29 12.70 -5.61
C SER A 196 -11.68 14.11 -5.55
N GLY A 197 -10.37 14.24 -5.81
CA GLY A 197 -9.64 15.51 -5.72
C GLY A 197 -9.49 16.09 -4.31
N ALA A 198 -9.93 15.39 -3.26
CA ALA A 198 -9.95 15.90 -1.88
C ALA A 198 -8.92 15.23 -0.98
N THR A 199 -8.67 13.93 -1.19
CA THR A 199 -7.77 13.14 -0.33
C THR A 199 -6.62 12.54 -1.13
N LEU A 200 -5.39 12.75 -0.66
CA LEU A 200 -4.20 12.04 -1.15
C LEU A 200 -3.91 10.84 -0.25
N VAL A 201 -3.73 9.67 -0.86
CA VAL A 201 -3.30 8.44 -0.19
C VAL A 201 -1.92 8.06 -0.70
N LEU A 202 -0.95 7.88 0.20
CA LEU A 202 0.40 7.40 -0.09
C LEU A 202 0.97 6.69 1.14
N HIS A 203 1.95 5.81 0.98
CA HIS A 203 2.40 4.96 2.09
C HIS A 203 3.22 5.72 3.15
N GLY A 204 4.34 6.31 2.72
CA GLY A 204 5.25 7.12 3.50
C GLY A 204 4.68 8.50 3.80
N GLY A 205 5.21 9.52 3.13
CA GLY A 205 4.83 10.90 3.40
C GLY A 205 5.04 11.83 2.23
N LEU A 206 5.08 13.13 2.56
CA LEU A 206 5.41 14.17 1.61
C LEU A 206 6.86 14.03 1.13
N PHE A 207 7.14 14.56 -0.05
CA PHE A 207 8.35 14.26 -0.81
C PHE A 207 9.06 15.54 -1.25
N ARG A 208 10.37 15.45 -1.53
CA ARG A 208 11.14 16.60 -1.99
C ARG A 208 10.98 16.82 -3.48
N GLN A 209 11.11 18.07 -3.91
CA GLN A 209 11.22 18.41 -5.31
C GLN A 209 12.43 17.68 -5.92
N PRO A 210 12.25 16.97 -7.06
CA PRO A 210 13.35 16.27 -7.70
C PRO A 210 14.38 17.29 -8.22
N PRO A 211 15.68 16.96 -8.22
CA PRO A 211 16.71 17.87 -8.71
C PRO A 211 16.43 18.22 -10.18
N SER A 212 16.35 19.51 -10.48
CA SER A 212 16.11 20.01 -11.84
C SER A 212 17.10 19.35 -12.80
N ARG A 213 16.59 18.63 -13.80
CA ARG A 213 17.42 18.02 -14.83
C ARG A 213 18.22 19.15 -15.50
N PRO A 214 19.57 19.11 -15.53
CA PRO A 214 20.32 20.16 -16.22
C PRO A 214 19.85 20.18 -17.67
N ALA A 215 19.42 21.35 -18.14
CA ALA A 215 18.99 21.54 -19.52
C ALA A 215 20.06 20.93 -20.44
N ARG A 216 19.67 20.04 -21.36
CA ARG A 216 20.58 19.60 -22.42
C ARG A 216 21.07 20.88 -23.10
N PRO A 217 22.39 21.16 -23.14
CA PRO A 217 22.87 22.31 -23.87
C PRO A 217 22.36 22.18 -25.31
N ALA A 218 21.64 23.21 -25.78
CA ALA A 218 21.19 23.33 -27.15
C ALA A 218 22.42 23.58 -28.03
N GLY A 219 23.16 22.52 -28.34
CA GLY A 219 24.36 22.60 -29.15
C GLY A 219 24.82 21.21 -29.61
N PRO A 220 25.46 21.13 -30.79
CA PRO A 220 26.02 19.87 -31.27
C PRO A 220 27.09 19.35 -30.28
N PRO A 221 27.27 18.01 -30.17
CA PRO A 221 28.24 17.43 -29.26
C PRO A 221 29.65 17.93 -29.60
N SER A 222 30.19 18.80 -28.76
CA SER A 222 31.58 19.25 -28.87
C SER A 222 32.53 18.13 -28.42
N LEU A 223 33.54 17.84 -29.24
CA LEU A 223 34.60 16.85 -29.00
C LEU A 223 35.19 16.92 -27.58
N PRO A 224 35.58 15.78 -26.97
CA PRO A 224 36.03 15.74 -25.59
C PRO A 224 37.39 16.43 -25.42
N LYS A 225 37.39 17.63 -24.82
CA LYS A 225 38.62 18.25 -24.30
C LYS A 225 38.99 17.55 -22.98
N LYS A 226 40.22 17.03 -22.89
CA LYS A 226 40.82 16.50 -21.65
C LYS A 226 40.77 17.55 -20.53
N ARG A 227 39.75 17.52 -19.68
CA ARG A 227 39.70 18.32 -18.44
C ARG A 227 40.50 17.57 -17.37
N LYS A 228 41.48 18.27 -16.77
CA LYS A 228 42.13 17.81 -15.54
C LYS A 228 41.06 17.50 -14.50
N ARG A 229 41.18 16.32 -13.88
CA ARG A 229 40.31 15.79 -12.82
C ARG A 229 40.52 16.59 -11.54
N ASN A 230 40.01 17.83 -11.49
CA ASN A 230 39.74 18.48 -10.22
C ASN A 230 38.47 17.81 -9.71
N ALA A 231 38.56 17.13 -8.55
CA ALA A 231 37.41 16.54 -7.89
C ALA A 231 36.30 17.60 -7.81
N PRO A 232 35.06 17.30 -8.25
CA PRO A 232 33.98 18.24 -8.05
C PRO A 232 33.84 18.41 -6.55
N ASN A 233 33.96 19.64 -6.08
CA ASN A 233 33.52 20.03 -4.76
C ASN A 233 32.05 19.55 -4.69
N ARG A 234 31.76 18.45 -3.98
CA ARG A 234 30.39 18.01 -3.77
C ARG A 234 29.78 19.10 -2.91
N LEU A 235 29.15 20.08 -3.56
CA LEU A 235 28.24 20.99 -2.90
C LEU A 235 27.30 20.11 -2.09
N ARG A 236 27.34 20.24 -0.76
CA ARG A 236 26.32 19.64 0.09
C ARG A 236 24.99 20.10 -0.50
N PRO A 237 24.06 19.19 -0.82
CA PRO A 237 22.74 19.58 -1.27
C PRO A 237 22.19 20.59 -0.25
N GLY A 238 21.56 21.66 -0.74
CA GLY A 238 20.82 22.57 0.13
C GLY A 238 19.71 21.82 0.89
N PRO A 239 19.04 22.49 1.84
CA PRO A 239 17.87 21.90 2.49
C PRO A 239 16.84 21.44 1.44
N PRO A 240 16.16 20.31 1.69
CA PRO A 240 15.12 19.84 0.79
C PRO A 240 14.02 20.89 0.64
N THR A 241 13.40 20.91 -0.53
CA THR A 241 12.23 21.75 -0.84
C THR A 241 11.05 20.83 -1.14
N LEU A 242 9.84 21.25 -0.79
CA LEU A 242 8.63 20.46 -0.98
C LEU A 242 8.34 20.24 -2.47
N GLY A 243 8.02 19.01 -2.85
CA GLY A 243 7.59 18.67 -4.21
C GLY A 243 6.10 18.93 -4.44
N ASN A 244 5.67 18.98 -5.70
CA ASN A 244 4.28 19.18 -6.09
C ASN A 244 3.66 17.93 -6.75
N MET A 245 2.35 17.96 -7.00
CA MET A 245 1.63 16.83 -7.62
C MET A 245 2.02 16.55 -9.08
N GLU A 246 2.52 17.54 -9.84
CA GLU A 246 2.99 17.31 -11.20
C GLU A 246 4.27 16.44 -11.19
N ASP A 247 5.20 16.74 -10.29
CA ASP A 247 6.42 15.95 -10.09
C ASP A 247 6.08 14.51 -9.68
N LEU A 248 5.12 14.32 -8.76
CA LEU A 248 4.68 12.99 -8.33
C LEU A 248 4.03 12.20 -9.48
N ARG A 249 3.19 12.84 -10.29
CA ARG A 249 2.55 12.20 -11.46
C ARG A 249 3.57 11.79 -12.53
N LEU A 250 4.66 12.55 -12.69
CA LEU A 250 5.74 12.26 -13.63
C LEU A 250 6.82 11.33 -13.05
N ALA A 251 6.77 11.02 -11.75
CA ALA A 251 7.77 10.21 -11.09
C ALA A 251 7.81 8.79 -11.64
N SER A 252 9.03 8.24 -11.72
CA SER A 252 9.21 6.80 -11.83
C SER A 252 8.67 6.12 -10.57
N LYS A 253 8.07 4.94 -10.71
CA LYS A 253 7.61 4.12 -9.57
C LYS A 253 8.75 3.55 -8.71
N GLY A 254 10.00 3.96 -8.93
CA GLY A 254 11.17 3.57 -8.13
C GLY A 254 11.93 2.34 -8.64
N GLY A 255 11.41 1.59 -9.62
CA GLY A 255 12.06 0.38 -10.14
C GLY A 255 12.06 -0.76 -9.12
N ILE A 256 12.99 -1.72 -9.23
CA ILE A 256 13.04 -2.85 -8.27
C ILE A 256 13.40 -2.34 -6.87
N ASP A 257 14.34 -1.41 -6.77
CA ASP A 257 14.81 -0.83 -5.51
C ASP A 257 14.84 0.70 -5.58
N PRO A 258 13.95 1.39 -4.85
CA PRO A 258 13.97 2.84 -4.75
C PRO A 258 15.12 3.27 -3.80
N ASN A 259 16.33 3.36 -4.34
CA ASN A 259 17.57 3.60 -3.58
C ASN A 259 17.81 5.06 -3.12
N GLY A 260 16.82 5.95 -3.22
CA GLY A 260 16.93 7.34 -2.77
C GLY A 260 17.77 8.26 -3.66
N THR A 261 18.14 7.82 -4.88
CA THR A 261 19.04 8.60 -5.75
C THR A 261 18.50 8.78 -7.16
N GLY A 262 18.86 9.89 -7.80
CA GLY A 262 18.49 10.15 -9.20
C GLY A 262 16.97 10.08 -9.41
N ALA A 263 16.53 9.21 -10.33
CA ALA A 263 15.14 9.10 -10.72
C ALA A 263 14.23 8.37 -9.71
N SER A 264 14.80 7.67 -8.71
CA SER A 264 14.03 7.00 -7.66
C SER A 264 13.84 7.86 -6.42
N MET A 265 14.53 8.99 -6.29
CA MET A 265 14.54 9.83 -5.08
C MET A 265 13.14 10.23 -4.62
N LEU A 266 12.29 10.72 -5.54
CA LEU A 266 10.92 11.10 -5.20
C LEU A 266 10.10 9.90 -4.73
N ALA A 267 10.18 8.77 -5.44
CA ALA A 267 9.52 7.54 -5.03
C ALA A 267 10.00 7.10 -3.64
N THR A 268 11.30 7.17 -3.37
CA THR A 268 11.85 6.87 -2.06
C THR A 268 11.26 7.76 -0.96
N ASP A 269 11.15 9.06 -1.17
CA ASP A 269 10.53 9.94 -0.17
C ASP A 269 9.05 9.60 0.07
N VAL A 270 8.30 9.29 -0.99
CA VAL A 270 6.90 8.87 -0.89
C VAL A 270 6.74 7.59 -0.07
N LEU A 271 7.75 6.72 -0.07
CA LEU A 271 7.72 5.44 0.64
C LEU A 271 8.30 5.51 2.07
N TRP A 272 9.14 6.49 2.39
CA TRP A 272 9.95 6.51 3.62
C TRP A 272 9.81 7.75 4.50
N SER A 273 9.07 8.77 4.07
CA SER A 273 8.98 10.01 4.84
C SER A 273 7.98 9.92 5.99
N ASP A 274 8.30 10.56 7.12
CA ASP A 274 7.50 10.53 8.36
C ASP A 274 7.07 11.93 8.83
N PRO A 275 5.86 12.08 9.37
CA PRO A 275 5.45 13.31 10.05
C PRO A 275 6.15 13.49 11.41
N VAL A 276 6.32 14.74 11.80
CA VAL A 276 6.79 15.15 13.14
C VAL A 276 6.02 16.39 13.59
N ALA A 277 5.83 16.58 14.90
CA ALA A 277 5.13 17.79 15.37
C ALA A 277 5.95 19.08 15.20
N GLU A 278 7.27 18.96 15.10
CA GLU A 278 8.16 20.10 14.94
C GLU A 278 8.09 20.65 13.50
N PRO A 279 8.04 21.99 13.32
CA PRO A 279 8.14 22.59 12.00
C PRO A 279 9.43 22.24 11.26
N GLY A 280 9.32 22.10 9.95
CA GLY A 280 10.41 22.05 8.98
C GLY A 280 10.24 20.92 7.96
N LEU A 281 11.10 20.94 6.95
CA LEU A 281 11.35 19.83 6.05
C LEU A 281 12.84 19.48 6.08
N ARG A 282 13.17 18.26 6.48
CA ARG A 282 14.57 17.82 6.63
C ARG A 282 14.73 16.35 6.29
N THR A 283 15.97 15.90 6.13
CA THR A 283 16.27 14.47 5.90
C THR A 283 15.87 13.65 7.12
N ASN A 284 15.39 12.45 6.87
CA ASN A 284 15.08 11.49 7.92
C ASN A 284 16.34 10.71 8.29
N ASP A 285 17.09 11.23 9.25
CA ASP A 285 18.36 10.64 9.66
C ASP A 285 18.15 9.34 10.46
N SER A 286 17.01 9.15 11.15
CA SER A 286 16.71 7.93 11.92
C SER A 286 16.42 6.72 11.01
N ARG A 287 15.66 6.93 9.93
CA ARG A 287 15.47 5.90 8.89
C ARG A 287 16.69 5.77 7.98
N GLY A 288 17.55 6.79 7.91
CA GLY A 288 18.67 6.90 6.97
C GLY A 288 18.24 7.23 5.53
N VAL A 289 16.94 7.41 5.28
CA VAL A 289 16.33 7.63 3.97
C VAL A 289 14.97 8.33 4.12
N GLY A 290 14.55 9.08 3.11
CA GLY A 290 13.29 9.84 3.15
C GLY A 290 13.44 11.20 3.84
N LEU A 291 12.32 11.75 4.29
CA LEU A 291 12.20 13.07 4.92
C LEU A 291 11.44 12.97 6.24
N ILE A 292 11.64 13.96 7.10
CA ILE A 292 10.71 14.28 8.16
C ILE A 292 10.13 15.67 7.94
N PHE A 293 8.84 15.81 8.16
CA PHE A 293 8.09 17.02 7.79
C PHE A 293 7.06 17.43 8.84
N GLY A 294 6.98 18.73 9.07
CA GLY A 294 6.09 19.35 10.05
C GLY A 294 4.66 19.64 9.55
N PRO A 295 3.79 20.15 10.45
CA PRO A 295 2.41 20.50 10.12
C PRO A 295 2.29 21.65 9.11
N GLU A 296 3.25 22.57 9.05
CA GLU A 296 3.25 23.66 8.07
C GLU A 296 3.57 23.18 6.65
N ILE A 297 4.40 22.15 6.51
CA ILE A 297 4.65 21.50 5.22
C ILE A 297 3.38 20.77 4.73
N THR A 298 2.66 20.15 5.67
CA THR A 298 1.36 19.55 5.40
C THR A 298 0.34 20.60 4.95
N GLN A 299 0.25 21.72 5.68
CA GLN A 299 -0.61 22.85 5.34
C GLN A 299 -0.31 23.40 3.95
N GLU A 300 0.96 23.67 3.64
CA GLU A 300 1.41 24.19 2.35
C GLU A 300 0.99 23.26 1.20
N PHE A 301 1.27 21.96 1.36
CA PHE A 301 0.93 20.97 0.34
C PHE A 301 -0.58 20.85 0.11
N LEU A 302 -1.39 20.84 1.18
CA LEU A 302 -2.84 20.77 1.07
C LEU A 302 -3.41 21.99 0.33
N VAL A 303 -2.95 23.20 0.67
CA VAL A 303 -3.39 24.44 0.01
C VAL A 303 -3.02 24.46 -1.47
N GLU A 304 -1.77 24.17 -1.81
CA GLU A 304 -1.27 24.25 -3.19
C GLU A 304 -2.04 23.31 -4.13
N ASN A 305 -2.45 22.14 -3.61
CA ASN A 305 -3.07 21.10 -4.40
C ASN A 305 -4.60 21.03 -4.26
N GLY A 306 -5.21 21.95 -3.49
CA GLY A 306 -6.66 21.96 -3.24
C GLY A 306 -7.16 20.71 -2.49
N LEU A 307 -6.29 20.05 -1.74
CA LEU A 307 -6.59 18.86 -0.95
C LEU A 307 -7.06 19.26 0.45
N ARG A 308 -7.74 18.33 1.13
CA ARG A 308 -8.25 18.46 2.50
C ARG A 308 -7.74 17.38 3.44
N LEU A 309 -7.18 16.30 2.90
CA LEU A 309 -6.66 15.19 3.69
C LEU A 309 -5.47 14.52 3.00
N ILE A 310 -4.46 14.17 3.80
CA ILE A 310 -3.45 13.18 3.47
C ILE A 310 -3.68 11.97 4.38
N LEU A 311 -3.89 10.80 3.77
CA LEU A 311 -3.90 9.51 4.46
C LEU A 311 -2.61 8.76 4.16
N ARG A 312 -1.93 8.35 5.23
CA ARG A 312 -0.69 7.59 5.15
C ARG A 312 -0.69 6.33 6.04
N SER A 313 0.37 5.53 5.97
CA SER A 313 0.51 4.28 6.77
C SER A 313 1.92 4.16 7.40
N HIS A 314 2.71 3.09 7.20
CA HIS A 314 4.14 2.90 7.54
C HIS A 314 4.55 2.95 9.02
N GLU A 315 3.88 3.75 9.86
CA GLU A 315 4.18 3.91 11.27
C GLU A 315 3.22 3.09 12.12
N GLY A 316 3.67 1.93 12.56
CA GLY A 316 2.99 1.08 13.53
C GLY A 316 3.23 1.52 15.00
N PRO A 317 2.73 0.74 15.97
CA PRO A 317 2.93 1.02 17.39
C PRO A 317 4.38 0.98 17.83
N ASP A 318 5.23 0.24 17.13
CA ASP A 318 6.68 0.17 17.36
C ASP A 318 7.41 1.44 16.89
N ALA A 319 7.05 1.98 15.72
CA ALA A 319 7.59 3.26 15.24
C ALA A 319 7.11 4.47 16.06
N ARG A 320 5.93 4.36 16.68
CA ARG A 320 5.38 5.39 17.57
C ARG A 320 5.69 5.15 19.06
N TRP A 321 6.38 4.07 19.41
CA TRP A 321 6.66 3.75 20.80
C TRP A 321 7.59 4.81 21.43
N GLY A 322 7.16 5.38 22.55
CA GLY A 322 7.95 6.36 23.29
C GLY A 322 8.04 7.74 22.64
N ARG A 323 7.39 7.99 21.49
CA ARG A 323 7.25 9.33 20.93
C ARG A 323 6.26 10.14 21.76
N GLU A 324 6.66 11.35 22.15
CA GLU A 324 5.80 12.32 22.83
C GLU A 324 5.17 13.34 21.88
N ASP A 325 5.71 13.46 20.66
CA ASP A 325 5.35 14.51 19.73
C ASP A 325 4.09 14.17 18.90
N LEU A 326 3.84 12.89 18.63
CA LEU A 326 2.65 12.41 17.91
C LEU A 326 1.87 11.37 18.70
N PRO A 327 0.56 11.18 18.42
CA PRO A 327 -0.22 10.12 19.05
C PRO A 327 0.34 8.72 18.76
N GLY A 328 0.17 7.82 19.73
CA GLY A 328 0.47 6.40 19.55
C GLY A 328 -0.56 5.68 18.66
N MET A 329 -0.22 4.46 18.22
CA MET A 329 -1.01 3.69 17.25
C MET A 329 -1.84 2.56 17.87
N LYS A 330 -2.19 2.68 19.17
CA LYS A 330 -2.96 1.64 19.88
C LYS A 330 -4.31 1.37 19.23
N GLU A 331 -4.94 2.39 18.66
CA GLU A 331 -6.25 2.30 18.01
C GLU A 331 -6.16 1.91 16.52
N GLY A 332 -4.96 1.68 15.99
CA GLY A 332 -4.73 1.40 14.57
C GLY A 332 -4.77 2.62 13.66
N PHE A 333 -5.01 3.82 14.20
CA PHE A 333 -4.93 5.08 13.46
C PHE A 333 -4.53 6.25 14.37
N SER A 334 -4.10 7.35 13.77
CA SER A 334 -3.82 8.62 14.44
C SER A 334 -4.15 9.82 13.56
N ILE A 335 -4.40 10.98 14.20
CA ILE A 335 -4.43 12.28 13.54
C ILE A 335 -3.12 12.97 13.90
N ASP A 336 -2.21 13.05 12.93
CA ASP A 336 -0.84 13.50 13.18
C ASP A 336 -0.70 15.02 13.05
N HIS A 337 -1.27 15.60 11.99
CA HIS A 337 -1.31 17.05 11.81
C HIS A 337 -2.74 17.53 11.62
N VAL A 338 -3.11 18.57 12.38
CA VAL A 338 -4.35 19.33 12.16
C VAL A 338 -3.94 20.72 11.69
N THR A 339 -4.40 21.09 10.50
CA THR A 339 -4.04 22.35 9.85
C THR A 339 -5.31 23.07 9.38
N PRO A 340 -5.30 24.40 9.17
CA PRO A 340 -6.44 25.11 8.59
C PRO A 340 -6.93 24.52 7.24
N ALA A 341 -6.03 24.00 6.41
CA ALA A 341 -6.35 23.40 5.13
C ALA A 341 -6.85 21.96 5.23
N GLY A 342 -6.69 21.29 6.37
CA GLY A 342 -7.07 19.89 6.51
C GLY A 342 -6.16 19.11 7.44
N CYS A 343 -6.20 17.78 7.33
CA CYS A 343 -5.48 16.90 8.24
C CYS A 343 -4.46 16.01 7.51
N LEU A 344 -3.46 15.56 8.26
CA LEU A 344 -2.70 14.35 7.96
C LEU A 344 -3.07 13.29 9.00
N MET A 345 -3.41 12.10 8.52
CA MET A 345 -3.78 10.97 9.37
C MET A 345 -3.00 9.72 8.95
N THR A 346 -2.66 8.89 9.94
CA THR A 346 -2.03 7.59 9.72
C THR A 346 -3.04 6.48 10.00
N VAL A 347 -3.09 5.47 9.13
CA VAL A 347 -3.88 4.24 9.30
C VAL A 347 -2.97 3.02 9.22
N PHE A 348 -3.15 2.07 10.13
CA PHE A 348 -2.33 0.88 10.25
C PHE A 348 -3.22 -0.35 10.47
N SER A 349 -3.07 -1.35 9.61
CA SER A 349 -4.01 -2.47 9.48
C SER A 349 -3.44 -3.81 9.96
N ALA A 350 -2.32 -3.79 10.68
CA ALA A 350 -1.72 -4.96 11.33
C ALA A 350 -2.00 -4.92 12.85
N PRO A 351 -3.07 -5.59 13.34
CA PRO A 351 -3.35 -5.66 14.77
C PRO A 351 -2.33 -6.54 15.50
N ASP A 352 -2.11 -6.23 16.77
CA ASP A 352 -1.19 -6.94 17.67
C ASP A 352 0.20 -7.12 17.01
N TYR A 353 0.70 -6.05 16.40
CA TYR A 353 1.96 -5.98 15.65
C TYR A 353 3.14 -5.73 16.59
N PRO A 354 4.37 -6.20 16.28
CA PRO A 354 4.68 -7.17 15.23
C PRO A 354 4.22 -8.59 15.59
N GLN A 355 4.07 -9.44 14.56
CA GLN A 355 3.70 -10.84 14.75
C GLN A 355 4.71 -11.56 15.66
N PHE A 356 6.01 -11.39 15.41
CA PHE A 356 7.10 -11.94 16.22
C PHE A 356 7.70 -10.85 17.10
N GLN A 357 7.92 -11.16 18.37
CA GLN A 357 8.46 -10.22 19.36
C GLN A 357 9.60 -10.87 20.12
N ALA A 358 10.62 -10.07 20.41
CA ALA A 358 11.76 -10.49 21.21
C ALA A 358 11.34 -10.94 22.61
N ASP A 359 12.03 -11.97 23.12
CA ASP A 359 11.74 -12.53 24.43
C ASP A 359 11.79 -11.45 25.52
N GLY A 360 10.73 -11.36 26.32
CA GLY A 360 10.62 -10.42 27.44
C GLY A 360 10.14 -9.01 27.07
N GLN A 361 9.82 -8.73 25.79
CA GLN A 361 9.14 -7.49 25.40
C GLN A 361 7.63 -7.59 25.64
N GLU A 362 7.02 -6.50 26.10
CA GLU A 362 5.56 -6.39 26.24
C GLU A 362 4.94 -6.18 24.85
N ARG A 363 3.79 -6.83 24.55
CA ARG A 363 3.11 -6.57 23.28
C ARG A 363 2.43 -5.21 23.32
N TYR A 364 2.40 -4.52 22.19
CA TYR A 364 1.67 -3.25 22.07
C TYR A 364 0.15 -3.41 22.19
N HIS A 365 -0.39 -4.59 21.87
CA HIS A 365 -1.82 -4.87 21.88
C HIS A 365 -2.64 -3.83 21.10
N ASN A 366 -2.09 -3.37 19.97
CA ASN A 366 -2.77 -2.41 19.12
C ASN A 366 -3.91 -3.09 18.33
N LEU A 367 -4.96 -2.33 18.06
CA LEU A 367 -5.95 -2.67 17.07
C LEU A 367 -5.40 -2.43 15.66
N GLY A 368 -6.00 -3.10 14.69
CA GLY A 368 -5.90 -2.72 13.29
C GLY A 368 -7.06 -1.79 12.96
N ALA A 369 -6.86 -0.87 12.01
CA ALA A 369 -7.93 -0.02 11.52
C ALA A 369 -7.90 0.08 9.99
N VAL A 370 -9.05 0.41 9.41
CA VAL A 370 -9.18 0.90 8.03
C VAL A 370 -9.92 2.23 8.02
N ALA A 371 -9.54 3.13 7.10
CA ALA A 371 -10.19 4.43 6.93
C ALA A 371 -11.23 4.34 5.82
N VAL A 372 -12.49 4.64 6.11
CA VAL A 372 -13.60 4.60 5.16
C VAL A 372 -13.99 6.01 4.77
N LEU A 373 -13.71 6.39 3.53
CA LEU A 373 -14.09 7.66 2.92
C LEU A 373 -15.44 7.52 2.22
N THR A 374 -16.30 8.52 2.40
CA THR A 374 -17.61 8.59 1.77
C THR A 374 -17.87 9.96 1.16
N GLY A 375 -18.67 9.99 0.10
CA GLY A 375 -19.13 11.24 -0.50
C GLY A 375 -20.20 11.94 0.33
N PRO A 376 -20.36 13.27 0.17
CA PRO A 376 -19.76 14.09 -0.88
C PRO A 376 -18.39 14.69 -0.55
N SER A 377 -17.93 14.65 0.71
CA SER A 377 -16.73 15.38 1.12
C SER A 377 -15.42 14.64 0.82
N TRP A 378 -15.41 13.30 0.93
CA TRP A 378 -14.26 12.44 0.65
C TRP A 378 -12.98 12.77 1.43
N ASP A 379 -13.06 13.57 2.49
CA ASP A 379 -11.94 14.11 3.28
C ASP A 379 -12.08 13.87 4.80
N SER A 380 -13.16 13.20 5.20
CA SER A 380 -13.55 13.01 6.60
C SER A 380 -13.79 11.51 6.84
N PRO A 381 -12.73 10.71 6.98
CA PRO A 381 -12.85 9.26 7.11
C PRO A 381 -13.50 8.88 8.44
N SER A 382 -14.35 7.86 8.40
CA SER A 382 -14.68 7.06 9.59
C SER A 382 -13.72 5.88 9.69
N PHE A 383 -13.30 5.49 10.89
CA PHE A 383 -12.41 4.36 11.09
C PHE A 383 -13.20 3.11 11.52
N VAL A 384 -12.88 1.97 10.90
CA VAL A 384 -13.36 0.65 11.34
C VAL A 384 -12.19 -0.08 11.95
N GLN A 385 -12.29 -0.37 13.24
CA GLN A 385 -11.23 -1.01 14.03
C GLN A 385 -11.54 -2.48 14.27
N TYR A 386 -10.50 -3.31 14.37
CA TYR A 386 -10.62 -4.74 14.61
C TYR A 386 -9.44 -5.28 15.42
N GLU A 387 -9.70 -6.33 16.18
CA GLU A 387 -8.70 -7.04 16.96
C GLU A 387 -7.95 -8.06 16.10
N ALA A 388 -6.80 -8.51 16.60
CA ALA A 388 -6.06 -9.62 15.98
C ALA A 388 -6.82 -10.94 16.13
N VAL A 389 -6.72 -11.77 15.09
CA VAL A 389 -7.24 -13.13 15.11
C VAL A 389 -6.37 -14.00 16.00
N HIS A 390 -6.99 -14.63 16.99
CA HIS A 390 -6.34 -15.60 17.88
C HIS A 390 -7.11 -16.93 17.96
N PRO A 391 -6.40 -18.08 18.06
CA PRO A 391 -4.96 -18.22 17.91
C PRO A 391 -4.49 -18.05 16.45
N ARG A 392 -3.25 -17.61 16.23
CA ARG A 392 -2.58 -17.67 14.91
C ARG A 392 -1.91 -19.05 14.72
N PRO A 393 -1.75 -19.54 13.47
CA PRO A 393 -0.97 -20.75 13.24
C PRO A 393 0.47 -20.60 13.76
N GLN A 394 0.99 -21.66 14.36
CA GLN A 394 2.33 -21.65 14.93
C GLN A 394 3.37 -21.79 13.82
N VAL A 395 4.35 -20.87 13.80
CA VAL A 395 5.38 -20.81 12.77
C VAL A 395 6.63 -20.09 13.31
N GLU A 396 7.80 -20.47 12.79
CA GLU A 396 9.06 -19.80 13.11
C GLU A 396 9.27 -18.56 12.23
N ALA A 397 9.84 -17.51 12.81
CA ALA A 397 10.18 -16.29 12.09
C ALA A 397 11.18 -16.55 10.95
N THR A 398 11.08 -15.74 9.89
CA THR A 398 11.91 -15.81 8.68
C THR A 398 13.07 -14.80 8.68
N TYR A 399 13.20 -14.03 9.74
CA TYR A 399 14.26 -13.06 9.99
C TYR A 399 14.64 -13.02 11.47
N GLU A 400 15.81 -12.46 11.78
CA GLU A 400 16.33 -12.32 13.13
C GLU A 400 15.69 -11.12 13.85
N TYR A 401 14.44 -11.28 14.28
CA TYR A 401 13.64 -10.21 14.90
C TYR A 401 14.17 -9.70 16.26
N ASN A 402 15.14 -10.40 16.87
CA ASN A 402 15.81 -9.95 18.10
C ASN A 402 16.86 -8.87 17.83
N ASP A 403 17.47 -8.89 16.65
CA ASP A 403 18.61 -8.05 16.29
C ASP A 403 18.24 -6.94 15.28
N VAL A 404 17.00 -6.95 14.81
CA VAL A 404 16.47 -5.97 13.86
C VAL A 404 15.50 -5.03 14.59
N PRO A 405 15.75 -3.70 14.60
CA PRO A 405 14.84 -2.73 15.20
C PRO A 405 13.44 -2.84 14.63
N GLY A 406 12.42 -2.69 15.49
CA GLY A 406 11.03 -2.70 15.07
C GLY A 406 10.74 -1.61 14.03
N SER A 407 11.22 -0.40 14.25
CA SER A 407 10.85 0.81 13.51
C SER A 407 11.62 1.04 12.20
N ASP A 408 12.13 0.01 11.50
CA ASP A 408 12.96 0.16 10.29
C ASP A 408 14.16 1.14 10.44
N GLU A 409 14.56 1.44 11.68
CA GLU A 409 15.63 2.38 11.99
C GLU A 409 17.00 1.83 11.56
N GLU A 410 17.84 2.71 11.01
CA GLU A 410 19.20 2.42 10.51
C GLU A 410 19.31 1.38 9.37
N MET A 411 18.69 1.66 8.22
CA MET A 411 18.99 0.94 6.99
C MET A 411 20.21 1.54 6.26
N GLU A 412 21.40 0.93 6.36
CA GLU A 412 22.56 1.30 5.51
C GLU A 412 22.35 0.84 4.06
N LEU A 413 21.67 1.67 3.25
CA LEU A 413 21.45 1.46 1.81
C LEU A 413 22.76 1.34 0.97
N GLY A 414 23.92 1.58 1.59
CA GLY A 414 25.24 1.60 0.93
C GLY A 414 26.15 0.38 1.16
N ALA A 415 25.85 -0.51 2.11
CA ALA A 415 26.79 -1.57 2.52
C ALA A 415 26.54 -2.94 1.90
N VAL A 416 25.36 -3.20 1.30
CA VAL A 416 25.01 -4.51 0.71
C VAL A 416 25.46 -4.64 -0.76
N GLY A 417 26.36 -3.76 -1.21
CA GLY A 417 26.84 -3.68 -2.59
C GLY A 417 28.26 -4.22 -2.84
N SER A 418 28.98 -4.73 -1.84
CA SER A 418 30.41 -5.04 -2.02
C SER A 418 30.95 -6.33 -1.41
N ASP A 419 30.13 -7.29 -0.98
CA ASP A 419 30.65 -8.63 -0.63
C ASP A 419 29.62 -9.76 -0.88
N VAL A 420 29.12 -9.83 -2.11
CA VAL A 420 28.80 -11.12 -2.74
C VAL A 420 29.35 -11.03 -4.15
N SER A 421 30.47 -11.71 -4.38
CA SER A 421 30.98 -11.95 -5.73
C SER A 421 29.88 -12.65 -6.54
N ILE A 422 29.26 -11.90 -7.44
CA ILE A 422 28.55 -12.47 -8.58
C ILE A 422 29.63 -13.17 -9.40
N ALA A 423 29.86 -14.44 -9.09
CA ALA A 423 30.53 -15.34 -10.00
C ALA A 423 29.70 -15.33 -11.28
N SER A 424 30.28 -14.81 -12.35
CA SER A 424 29.79 -14.97 -13.71
C SER A 424 29.47 -16.44 -13.94
N GLU A 425 28.19 -16.77 -14.12
CA GLU A 425 27.75 -18.08 -14.57
C GLU A 425 28.24 -18.28 -16.01
N GLY A 426 29.49 -18.75 -16.12
CA GLY A 426 30.07 -19.28 -17.33
C GLY A 426 29.45 -20.64 -17.63
N GLU A 427 29.18 -20.85 -18.91
CA GLU A 427 28.80 -22.11 -19.52
C GLU A 427 29.62 -23.27 -18.94
N MET A 428 28.95 -24.22 -18.30
CA MET A 428 29.53 -25.50 -17.90
C MET A 428 29.76 -26.34 -19.16
N GLY A 429 30.93 -26.14 -19.76
CA GLY A 429 31.57 -27.09 -20.67
C GLY A 429 31.92 -28.37 -19.93
N GLY A 430 31.62 -29.50 -20.57
CA GLY A 430 31.73 -30.84 -20.04
C GLY A 430 33.15 -31.27 -19.64
N SER A 431 33.19 -32.19 -18.67
CA SER A 431 34.39 -32.86 -18.20
C SER A 431 35.02 -33.74 -19.28
N GLU A 432 36.30 -33.52 -19.53
CA GLU A 432 37.17 -34.39 -20.33
C GLU A 432 37.33 -35.78 -19.67
N ILE A 433 37.13 -36.82 -20.46
CA ILE A 433 37.71 -38.16 -20.26
C ILE A 433 38.68 -38.38 -21.41
N SER A 434 39.88 -38.84 -21.07
CA SER A 434 41.05 -38.91 -21.94
C SER A 434 41.11 -40.14 -22.87
N ASN A 435 41.80 -39.92 -23.99
CA ASN A 435 42.54 -40.84 -24.87
C ASN A 435 41.79 -41.77 -25.86
N GLY A 436 42.10 -41.58 -27.15
CA GLY A 436 41.95 -42.60 -28.19
C GLY A 436 42.08 -42.05 -29.63
N MET A 437 43.25 -42.23 -30.24
CA MET A 437 43.66 -41.88 -31.61
C MET A 437 42.70 -42.31 -32.74
N SER A 438 42.54 -41.51 -33.81
CA SER A 438 42.83 -41.88 -35.22
C SER A 438 42.41 -40.79 -36.22
N GLU A 439 43.15 -40.73 -37.33
CA GLU A 439 43.13 -39.77 -38.42
C GLU A 439 41.94 -39.93 -39.39
N GLY A 440 41.61 -38.89 -40.17
CA GLY A 440 41.02 -39.08 -41.50
C GLY A 440 39.97 -38.07 -41.98
N GLU A 441 40.42 -37.12 -42.83
CA GLU A 441 39.79 -36.56 -44.05
C GLU A 441 38.47 -35.74 -44.00
N GLY A 442 38.50 -34.58 -44.70
CA GLY A 442 37.34 -34.07 -45.47
C GLY A 442 36.97 -32.59 -45.33
N SER A 443 37.57 -31.71 -46.15
CA SER A 443 37.08 -30.35 -46.51
C SER A 443 35.71 -30.39 -47.24
N PRO A 444 35.02 -29.28 -47.65
CA PRO A 444 35.37 -27.85 -47.59
C PRO A 444 34.23 -26.86 -47.18
N ASP A 445 34.58 -25.60 -46.90
CA ASP A 445 33.67 -24.43 -46.87
C ASP A 445 33.00 -24.16 -48.23
N PRO A 446 31.76 -23.59 -48.27
CA PRO A 446 31.59 -22.20 -48.75
C PRO A 446 30.29 -21.51 -48.20
N PRO A 447 29.82 -20.36 -48.74
CA PRO A 447 30.44 -19.03 -48.75
C PRO A 447 29.52 -17.95 -48.13
N SER A 448 30.11 -16.77 -47.89
CA SER A 448 29.42 -15.51 -47.60
C SER A 448 28.55 -15.05 -48.78
N SER A 449 27.31 -14.63 -48.51
CA SER A 449 26.56 -13.74 -49.40
C SER A 449 25.82 -12.67 -48.60
N ALA A 450 26.06 -11.42 -48.98
CA ALA A 450 25.32 -10.25 -48.57
C ALA A 450 23.96 -10.23 -49.27
N GLY A 451 22.89 -9.97 -48.51
CA GLY A 451 21.54 -9.75 -49.02
C GLY A 451 20.95 -8.49 -48.40
N GLU A 452 20.60 -7.55 -49.24
CA GLU A 452 20.00 -6.25 -48.94
C GLU A 452 18.66 -6.38 -48.21
N PHE A 453 18.46 -5.55 -47.18
CA PHE A 453 17.19 -5.41 -46.47
C PHE A 453 16.33 -4.36 -47.17
N VAL A 454 15.21 -4.78 -47.76
CA VAL A 454 14.15 -3.90 -48.28
C VAL A 454 13.18 -3.59 -47.13
N PRO A 455 12.80 -2.32 -46.88
CA PRO A 455 11.87 -1.98 -45.81
C PRO A 455 10.42 -2.29 -46.24
N GLY A 456 9.83 -3.31 -45.61
CA GLY A 456 8.42 -3.68 -45.73
C GLY A 456 7.52 -2.87 -44.80
N GLU A 457 6.37 -2.47 -45.33
CA GLU A 457 5.45 -1.46 -44.84
C GLU A 457 4.80 -1.74 -43.47
N VAL A 458 4.59 -0.64 -42.77
CA VAL A 458 3.95 -0.51 -41.47
C VAL A 458 2.42 -0.56 -41.65
N LEU A 459 1.80 -1.70 -41.33
CA LEU A 459 0.35 -1.82 -41.13
C LEU A 459 -0.01 -1.29 -39.73
N HIS A 460 -0.10 0.03 -39.57
CA HIS A 460 -0.78 0.64 -38.43
C HIS A 460 -2.29 0.41 -38.54
N SER A 461 -2.87 -0.22 -37.52
CA SER A 461 -4.28 -0.52 -37.47
C SER A 461 -5.11 0.77 -37.47
N LYS A 462 -6.17 0.78 -38.30
CA LYS A 462 -7.16 1.87 -38.37
C LYS A 462 -7.81 2.19 -37.01
N ALA A 463 -7.72 1.27 -36.03
CA ALA A 463 -8.22 1.43 -34.67
C ALA A 463 -7.45 2.49 -33.87
N ALA A 464 -6.12 2.52 -33.93
CA ALA A 464 -5.33 3.51 -33.19
C ALA A 464 -5.59 4.95 -33.68
N ARG A 465 -5.82 5.11 -34.99
CA ARG A 465 -6.13 6.40 -35.60
C ARG A 465 -7.56 6.87 -35.28
N ALA A 466 -8.50 5.93 -35.16
CA ALA A 466 -9.88 6.24 -34.75
C ALA A 466 -9.96 6.68 -33.28
N THR A 467 -9.22 6.05 -32.38
CA THR A 467 -9.16 6.43 -30.96
C THR A 467 -8.54 7.82 -30.78
N GLN A 468 -7.46 8.12 -31.51
CA GLN A 468 -6.81 9.43 -31.44
C GLN A 468 -7.68 10.55 -32.03
N GLN A 469 -8.46 10.26 -33.08
CA GLN A 469 -9.44 11.20 -33.64
C GLN A 469 -10.65 11.43 -32.72
N ALA A 470 -11.11 10.40 -32.00
CA ALA A 470 -12.18 10.53 -31.01
C ALA A 470 -11.75 11.39 -29.81
N MET A 471 -10.52 11.21 -29.30
CA MET A 471 -10.00 12.03 -28.20
C MET A 471 -9.80 13.50 -28.60
N ALA A 472 -9.36 13.77 -29.83
CA ALA A 472 -9.24 15.13 -30.35
C ALA A 472 -10.60 15.81 -30.53
N ALA A 473 -11.62 15.07 -31.00
CA ALA A 473 -12.98 15.60 -31.15
C ALA A 473 -13.63 15.93 -29.79
N THR A 474 -13.37 15.12 -28.75
CA THR A 474 -13.83 15.39 -27.38
C THR A 474 -13.14 16.62 -26.79
N ALA A 475 -11.83 16.79 -27.00
CA ALA A 475 -11.12 17.99 -26.55
C ALA A 475 -11.63 19.28 -27.23
N GLU A 476 -11.97 19.21 -28.52
CA GLU A 476 -12.54 20.35 -29.26
C GLU A 476 -13.98 20.68 -28.80
N ALA A 477 -14.77 19.67 -28.43
CA ALA A 477 -16.12 19.86 -27.87
C ALA A 477 -16.07 20.52 -26.47
N VAL A 478 -15.12 20.12 -25.62
CA VAL A 478 -14.91 20.71 -24.29
C VAL A 478 -14.42 22.16 -24.39
N ALA A 479 -13.56 22.47 -25.37
CA ALA A 479 -13.12 23.84 -25.63
C ALA A 479 -14.26 24.74 -26.16
N LYS A 480 -15.16 24.21 -27.01
CA LYS A 480 -16.34 24.95 -27.49
C LYS A 480 -17.37 25.21 -26.38
N LEU A 481 -17.53 24.28 -25.43
CA LEU A 481 -18.37 24.48 -24.24
C LEU A 481 -17.82 25.57 -23.31
N HIS A 482 -16.49 25.66 -23.16
CA HIS A 482 -15.86 26.74 -22.39
C HIS A 482 -16.00 28.11 -23.06
N LEU A 483 -16.00 28.17 -24.39
CA LEU A 483 -16.24 29.41 -25.14
C LEU A 483 -17.72 29.84 -25.15
N GLN A 484 -18.66 28.91 -25.04
CA GLN A 484 -20.10 29.22 -24.96
C GLN A 484 -20.55 29.68 -23.57
N ASN A 485 -19.90 29.23 -22.50
CA ASN A 485 -20.18 29.68 -21.12
C ASN A 485 -19.46 30.98 -20.73
N GLY A 486 -18.55 31.49 -21.58
CA GLY A 486 -17.82 32.76 -21.37
C GLY A 486 -18.49 34.02 -21.94
N SER A 487 -19.69 33.92 -22.51
CA SER A 487 -20.39 35.06 -23.14
C SER A 487 -21.77 35.31 -22.52
N ALA A 488 -21.77 35.69 -21.24
CA ALA A 488 -22.95 36.27 -20.58
C ALA A 488 -22.54 37.34 -19.57
N ALA A 489 -21.75 38.33 -20.01
CA ALA A 489 -21.61 39.60 -19.29
C ALA A 489 -21.19 40.70 -20.27
N GLY A 490 -22.14 41.52 -20.70
CA GLY A 490 -21.84 42.67 -21.56
C GLY A 490 -23.04 43.57 -21.89
N HIS A 491 -23.13 44.68 -21.13
CA HIS A 491 -23.59 46.03 -21.52
C HIS A 491 -25.05 46.46 -21.27
N SER A 492 -25.20 47.48 -20.41
CA SER A 492 -25.79 48.76 -20.84
C SER A 492 -25.11 49.95 -20.13
N GLU A 493 -24.73 50.96 -20.92
CA GLU A 493 -24.14 52.24 -20.50
C GLU A 493 -25.22 53.21 -19.95
N GLY A 494 -24.81 54.15 -19.09
CA GLY A 494 -25.68 55.27 -18.67
C GLY A 494 -25.11 56.29 -17.68
N ARG A 495 -24.13 57.09 -18.13
CA ARG A 495 -23.74 58.47 -17.70
C ARG A 495 -24.18 59.08 -16.33
N LYS A 496 -23.13 59.56 -15.64
CA LYS A 496 -22.84 60.95 -15.16
C LYS A 496 -23.14 61.43 -13.72
N ASP A 497 -22.06 62.01 -13.17
CA ASP A 497 -21.91 63.16 -12.26
C ASP A 497 -22.05 62.97 -10.73
N GLY A 498 -20.96 63.29 -9.99
CA GLY A 498 -20.99 63.58 -8.54
C GLY A 498 -19.71 63.29 -7.76
N LYS A 499 -19.09 64.32 -7.16
CA LYS A 499 -17.81 64.34 -6.39
C LYS A 499 -17.97 63.93 -4.89
N PRO A 500 -16.89 63.83 -4.06
CA PRO A 500 -16.68 62.74 -3.09
C PRO A 500 -16.75 63.07 -1.57
N GLY A 501 -16.78 61.99 -0.75
CA GLY A 501 -16.34 61.90 0.67
C GLY A 501 -17.42 61.45 1.70
N PRO A 502 -17.09 61.03 2.93
CA PRO A 502 -16.09 60.04 3.39
C PRO A 502 -16.68 58.92 4.33
N SER A 503 -15.91 57.85 4.54
CA SER A 503 -15.82 56.91 5.70
C SER A 503 -17.01 56.69 6.68
N SER A 504 -17.38 55.40 6.85
CA SER A 504 -17.71 54.73 8.14
C SER A 504 -17.89 53.21 7.86
N CYS A 505 -16.89 52.36 8.07
CA CYS A 505 -16.72 51.48 9.24
C CYS A 505 -17.95 51.21 10.13
N ASP A 506 -18.06 49.93 10.50
CA ASP A 506 -18.85 49.36 11.61
C ASP A 506 -20.28 48.90 11.29
N ALA A 507 -20.42 47.79 10.54
CA ALA A 507 -21.58 46.89 10.63
C ALA A 507 -21.39 45.47 10.04
N ASP A 508 -20.18 44.90 9.99
CA ASP A 508 -19.97 43.53 9.45
C ASP A 508 -19.08 42.61 10.31
N SER A 509 -18.62 43.05 11.49
CA SER A 509 -17.77 42.23 12.36
C SER A 509 -18.53 41.39 13.40
N ALA A 510 -19.87 41.33 13.35
CA ALA A 510 -20.68 40.61 14.34
C ALA A 510 -21.38 39.35 13.78
N ALA A 511 -21.25 39.08 12.48
CA ALA A 511 -21.86 37.91 11.84
C ALA A 511 -20.85 36.80 11.47
N GLN A 512 -19.55 37.03 11.66
CA GLN A 512 -18.49 36.05 11.39
C GLN A 512 -17.99 35.29 12.64
N GLU A 513 -18.15 35.83 13.85
CA GLU A 513 -17.78 35.12 15.10
C GLU A 513 -18.81 34.06 15.52
N ALA A 514 -20.06 34.10 15.02
CA ALA A 514 -21.09 33.13 15.42
C ALA A 514 -21.03 31.79 14.65
N GLN A 515 -20.17 31.67 13.64
CA GLN A 515 -20.05 30.47 12.82
C GLN A 515 -18.74 29.68 13.06
N GLU A 516 -17.82 30.24 13.84
CA GLU A 516 -16.56 29.60 14.24
C GLU A 516 -16.70 28.75 15.52
N ASP A 517 -17.66 29.05 16.40
CA ASP A 517 -17.95 28.25 17.60
C ASP A 517 -18.76 26.97 17.33
N ALA A 518 -19.42 26.86 16.17
CA ALA A 518 -20.24 25.68 15.83
C ALA A 518 -19.40 24.48 15.35
N VAL A 519 -18.18 24.70 14.85
CA VAL A 519 -17.29 23.65 14.34
C VAL A 519 -16.41 23.06 15.46
N CYS A 520 -16.03 23.86 16.46
CA CYS A 520 -15.35 23.36 17.67
C CYS A 520 -16.27 22.54 18.59
N GLY A 521 -17.59 22.79 18.58
CA GLY A 521 -18.54 22.12 19.46
C GLY A 521 -18.87 20.65 19.12
N GLN A 522 -18.64 20.21 17.87
CA GLN A 522 -18.97 18.83 17.44
C GLN A 522 -17.80 17.84 17.55
N ILE A 523 -16.57 18.30 17.76
CA ILE A 523 -15.39 17.44 17.99
C ILE A 523 -15.16 17.22 19.51
N GLY A 524 -15.64 18.12 20.37
CA GLY A 524 -15.52 18.01 21.83
C GLY A 524 -16.52 17.09 22.55
N GLN A 525 -17.44 16.41 21.84
CA GLN A 525 -18.46 15.56 22.46
C GLN A 525 -18.17 14.05 22.41
N LEU A 526 -17.01 13.62 21.91
CA LEU A 526 -16.60 12.20 21.94
C LEU A 526 -15.74 11.82 23.16
N LEU A 527 -15.47 12.75 24.08
CA LEU A 527 -14.70 12.49 25.29
C LEU A 527 -15.34 13.15 26.51
N ASN A 528 -16.33 12.49 27.12
CA ASN A 528 -16.63 12.69 28.54
C ASN A 528 -17.44 11.53 29.12
N PRO A 529 -16.91 10.83 30.13
CA PRO A 529 -17.73 10.31 31.21
C PRO A 529 -17.27 10.94 32.53
N ALA A 530 -18.10 11.79 33.12
CA ALA A 530 -17.94 12.21 34.51
C ALA A 530 -19.04 11.59 35.39
N ASP A 531 -18.57 11.09 36.53
CA ASP A 531 -19.26 10.80 37.79
C ASP A 531 -20.06 9.50 37.98
N SER A 532 -19.37 8.53 38.58
CA SER A 532 -19.84 7.95 39.86
C SER A 532 -18.67 7.80 40.83
N GLY A 533 -18.67 8.60 41.89
CA GLY A 533 -17.55 8.73 42.84
C GLY A 533 -17.46 7.66 43.91
N TYR A 534 -16.41 7.73 44.72
CA TYR A 534 -16.43 7.43 46.15
C TYR A 534 -15.23 8.10 46.86
N LEU A 535 -15.51 8.49 48.10
CA LEU A 535 -14.71 9.33 49.00
C LEU A 535 -13.41 8.66 49.49
N ALA A 536 -12.47 9.52 49.87
CA ALA A 536 -11.24 9.20 50.59
C ALA A 536 -11.52 8.79 52.05
N ASP A 537 -10.75 7.82 52.57
CA ASP A 537 -10.31 7.69 53.96
C ASP A 537 -9.29 6.52 54.05
N THR A 538 -8.00 6.79 54.31
CA THR A 538 -7.28 6.72 55.61
C THR A 538 -6.72 5.34 56.00
N GLU A 539 -5.44 5.38 56.36
CA GLU A 539 -4.64 4.48 57.21
C GLU A 539 -4.32 3.04 56.74
N GLY A 540 -3.02 2.71 56.89
CA GLY A 540 -2.47 1.42 56.53
C GLY A 540 -2.56 0.38 57.63
N GLN A 541 -2.28 -0.86 57.26
CA GLN A 541 -1.55 -1.84 58.06
C GLN A 541 -1.28 -3.09 57.23
N ASN A 542 -0.09 -3.67 57.48
CA ASN A 542 0.38 -4.97 57.01
C ASN A 542 -0.70 -6.07 57.08
N PHE A 543 -0.65 -7.06 56.18
CA PHE A 543 -0.35 -8.44 56.58
C PHE A 543 -0.02 -9.32 55.36
N VAL A 544 1.11 -10.00 55.52
CA VAL A 544 1.61 -11.17 54.76
C VAL A 544 0.62 -12.32 54.90
N LEU A 545 0.44 -13.15 53.87
CA LEU A 545 0.64 -14.61 53.91
C LEU A 545 0.38 -15.27 52.53
N GLN A 546 1.37 -16.07 52.14
CA GLN A 546 1.41 -16.99 51.00
C GLN A 546 0.73 -18.35 51.34
N PRO A 547 0.62 -19.30 50.40
CA PRO A 547 -0.55 -20.16 50.18
C PRO A 547 -0.43 -21.56 50.81
N ALA A 548 -1.50 -22.36 50.72
CA ALA A 548 -1.44 -23.80 50.95
C ALA A 548 -2.35 -24.59 49.99
N GLU A 549 -1.78 -25.69 49.52
CA GLU A 549 -2.20 -26.67 48.52
C GLU A 549 -3.25 -27.68 49.04
N GLY A 550 -3.76 -28.50 48.11
CA GLY A 550 -4.28 -29.87 48.38
C GLY A 550 -5.64 -30.15 47.75
N THR A 551 -5.73 -30.64 46.50
CA THR A 551 -5.70 -32.05 46.03
C THR A 551 -6.91 -32.93 46.43
N VAL A 552 -7.33 -33.75 45.44
CA VAL A 552 -7.86 -35.14 45.52
C VAL A 552 -9.29 -35.40 45.00
N GLU A 553 -9.31 -35.97 43.78
CA GLU A 553 -10.01 -37.18 43.26
C GLU A 553 -11.52 -37.27 42.93
N ASN A 554 -11.73 -37.61 41.65
CA ASN A 554 -12.50 -38.72 41.06
C ASN A 554 -13.93 -39.06 41.52
N SER A 555 -14.86 -39.07 40.55
CA SER A 555 -15.58 -40.30 40.15
C SER A 555 -16.49 -40.11 38.92
N ASN A 556 -16.05 -40.67 37.80
CA ASN A 556 -16.73 -41.65 36.96
C ASN A 556 -18.28 -41.84 37.00
N VAL A 557 -18.87 -41.85 35.77
CA VAL A 557 -19.82 -42.85 35.20
C VAL A 557 -21.26 -42.42 34.86
N ALA A 558 -21.62 -42.79 33.61
CA ALA A 558 -22.93 -43.17 33.03
C ALA A 558 -23.79 -42.12 32.28
N SER A 559 -23.56 -42.06 30.96
CA SER A 559 -24.46 -42.53 29.89
C SER A 559 -25.97 -42.72 30.19
N VAL A 560 -26.85 -42.22 29.29
CA VAL A 560 -27.80 -43.01 28.46
C VAL A 560 -29.05 -42.20 27.96
N LYS A 561 -29.24 -42.25 26.62
CA LYS A 561 -30.47 -42.25 25.76
C LYS A 561 -31.30 -41.00 25.41
N HIS A 562 -31.43 -40.88 24.08
CA HIS A 562 -32.52 -40.30 23.28
C HIS A 562 -33.96 -40.66 23.71
N VAL A 563 -34.93 -39.80 23.37
CA VAL A 563 -36.11 -40.11 22.50
C VAL A 563 -36.93 -38.84 22.18
N ARG A 564 -37.39 -38.75 20.91
CA ARG A 564 -38.34 -37.80 20.29
C ARG A 564 -39.75 -37.84 20.88
N THR A 565 -40.56 -36.79 20.68
CA THR A 565 -41.92 -36.80 20.05
C THR A 565 -42.56 -35.38 20.03
N ARG A 566 -42.93 -34.86 18.85
CA ARG A 566 -44.28 -34.66 18.25
C ARG A 566 -45.13 -33.48 18.80
N GLY A 567 -45.55 -32.59 17.90
CA GLY A 567 -46.44 -31.43 18.16
C GLY A 567 -47.94 -31.76 18.16
N PRO A 568 -48.81 -30.74 17.99
CA PRO A 568 -49.74 -30.78 16.87
C PRO A 568 -50.00 -29.42 16.18
N ALA A 569 -50.48 -29.51 14.94
CA ALA A 569 -50.99 -28.43 14.10
C ALA A 569 -52.49 -28.19 14.31
N THR A 570 -52.99 -26.97 14.02
CA THR A 570 -54.38 -26.75 13.58
C THR A 570 -54.46 -25.75 12.41
N ARG A 571 -55.29 -26.13 11.44
CA ARG A 571 -55.76 -25.51 10.18
C ARG A 571 -56.84 -24.44 10.47
N ASN A 572 -57.04 -23.39 9.66
CA ASN A 572 -57.91 -23.24 8.46
C ASN A 572 -58.21 -21.71 8.35
N SER A 573 -58.64 -21.03 7.27
CA SER A 573 -58.79 -21.22 5.83
C SER A 573 -59.44 -19.92 5.30
N ASN A 574 -59.03 -19.43 4.11
CA ASN A 574 -59.76 -18.61 3.12
C ASN A 574 -60.52 -17.30 3.54
N VAL A 575 -60.29 -16.20 2.81
CA VAL A 575 -61.14 -15.69 1.69
C VAL A 575 -60.66 -14.29 1.24
N ALA A 576 -60.64 -14.13 -0.08
CA ALA A 576 -60.54 -12.97 -0.98
C ALA A 576 -60.80 -11.54 -0.46
N LEU A 577 -59.99 -10.58 -0.95
CA LEU A 577 -60.30 -9.73 -2.12
C LEU A 577 -59.02 -9.09 -2.70
#